data_AF-M8BRN5-F1
#
_entry.id   AF-M8BRN5-F1
#
_cell.length_a   1.000
_cell.length_b   1.000
_cell.length_c   1.000
_cell.angle_alpha   90.00
_cell.angle_beta   90.00
_cell.angle_gamma   90.00
#
_symmetry.space_group_name_H-M   'P 1'
#
loop_
_entity.id
_entity.type
_entity.pdbx_description
1 polymer ?
#
loop_
_entity_poly.entity_id
_entity_poly.type
_entity_poly.pdbx_seq_one_letter_code
_entity_poly.pdbx_strand_id
1 'polypeptide(L)'
;MTIETISDGLRRLGDIYSTIEEIMCLPSNQICSSQQRKMLEGETECSLELLDLCNAMHEDFTELKAIIQDLQVASRKGDDAAVQIKIQSYTRLVKKAKKHFKKAAKKVTSDKEDCRMVRLLSEAREITTSLLESTVHLLSNKSQCQNGLLSPRHSRRRTRLFARTNSCRS
;
A
#
# COMPACT_ATOMS: atom_id res chain seq x y z
N MET A 1 -11.23 3.90 -0.83
CA MET A 1 -10.44 5.13 -0.94
C MET A 1 -10.51 5.62 -2.39
N THR A 2 -10.89 6.87 -2.61
CA THR A 2 -10.98 7.46 -3.97
C THR A 2 -9.67 8.18 -4.30
N ILE A 3 -9.47 8.52 -5.59
CA ILE A 3 -8.34 9.34 -6.02
C ILE A 3 -8.38 10.69 -5.30
N GLU A 4 -9.57 11.28 -5.13
CA GLU A 4 -9.76 12.54 -4.40
C GLU A 4 -9.28 12.44 -2.95
N THR A 5 -9.59 11.36 -2.22
CA THR A 5 -9.11 11.15 -0.85
C THR A 5 -7.58 11.03 -0.79
N ILE A 6 -6.97 10.38 -1.79
CA ILE A 6 -5.50 10.27 -1.88
C ILE A 6 -4.89 11.65 -2.13
N SER A 7 -5.40 12.39 -3.10
CA SER A 7 -4.92 13.73 -3.44
C SER A 7 -5.09 14.70 -2.27
N ASP A 8 -6.22 14.64 -1.55
CA ASP A 8 -6.43 15.44 -0.34
C ASP A 8 -5.41 15.11 0.76
N GLY A 9 -5.18 13.82 1.05
CA GLY A 9 -4.18 13.40 2.02
C GLY A 9 -2.77 13.89 1.66
N LEU A 10 -2.37 13.77 0.39
CA LEU A 10 -1.08 14.26 -0.10
C LEU A 10 -0.95 15.79 -0.01
N ARG A 11 -2.02 16.54 -0.33
CA ARG A 11 -2.06 17.99 -0.16
C ARG A 11 -1.87 18.37 1.31
N ARG A 12 -2.63 17.75 2.22
CA ARG A 12 -2.52 17.98 3.66
C ARG A 12 -1.13 17.70 4.20
N LEU A 13 -0.47 16.64 3.71
CA LEU A 13 0.94 16.38 4.05
C LEU A 13 1.84 17.55 3.61
N GLY A 14 1.67 18.03 2.38
CA GLY A 14 2.38 19.22 1.89
C GLY A 14 2.19 20.44 2.79
N ASP A 15 0.95 20.76 3.14
CA ASP A 15 0.61 21.89 4.01
C ASP A 15 1.26 21.76 5.41
N ILE A 16 1.28 20.54 5.97
CA ILE A 16 1.93 20.25 7.25
C ILE A 16 3.44 20.48 7.15
N TYR A 17 4.10 19.95 6.11
CA TYR A 17 5.54 20.12 5.94
C TYR A 17 5.94 21.58 5.72
N SER A 18 5.17 22.35 4.95
CA SER A 18 5.37 23.80 4.82
C SER A 18 5.23 24.52 6.16
N THR A 19 4.22 24.15 6.96
CA THR A 19 4.04 24.72 8.31
C THR A 19 5.21 24.38 9.23
N ILE A 20 5.75 23.16 9.17
CA ILE A 20 6.93 22.75 9.96
C ILE A 20 8.15 23.58 9.54
N GLU A 21 8.38 23.72 8.23
CA GLU A 21 9.47 24.54 7.68
C GLU A 21 9.41 25.99 8.19
N GLU A 22 8.23 26.62 8.13
CA GLU A 22 8.00 27.96 8.68
C GLU A 22 8.36 28.05 10.16
N ILE A 23 7.95 27.05 10.97
CA ILE A 23 8.26 27.00 12.41
C ILE A 23 9.77 26.91 12.64
N MET A 24 10.49 26.11 11.85
CA MET A 24 11.95 25.95 11.99
C MET A 24 12.72 27.21 11.60
N CYS A 25 12.17 28.03 10.70
CA CYS A 25 12.80 29.28 10.23
C CYS A 25 12.60 30.47 11.19
N LEU A 26 11.71 30.37 12.18
CA LEU A 26 11.52 31.45 13.16
C LEU A 26 12.74 31.58 14.10
N PRO A 27 13.18 32.80 14.44
CA PRO A 27 14.31 33.00 15.35
C PRO A 27 14.04 32.28 16.67
N SER A 28 14.96 31.38 17.03
CA SER A 28 14.88 30.54 18.23
C SER A 28 14.97 31.38 19.50
N ASN A 29 13.82 31.83 20.02
CA ASN A 29 13.70 32.41 21.36
C ASN A 29 12.58 31.77 22.20
N GLN A 30 11.88 30.76 21.68
CA GLN A 30 11.04 29.89 22.50
C GLN A 30 11.87 28.69 22.95
N ILE A 31 12.34 28.75 24.19
CA ILE A 31 12.92 27.63 24.91
C ILE A 31 11.87 26.51 24.94
N CYS A 32 12.04 25.52 24.06
CA CYS A 32 11.26 24.28 24.09
C CYS A 32 11.42 23.69 25.49
N SER A 33 10.31 23.61 26.24
CA SER A 33 10.37 23.13 27.61
C SER A 33 10.96 21.72 27.64
N SER A 34 11.57 21.32 28.75
CA SER A 34 12.09 19.94 28.89
C SER A 34 11.03 18.89 28.53
N GLN A 35 9.76 19.18 28.85
CA GLN A 35 8.62 18.34 28.51
C GLN A 35 8.33 18.31 26.99
N GLN A 36 8.31 19.47 26.32
CA GLN A 36 8.10 19.53 24.87
C GLN A 36 9.22 18.82 24.10
N ARG A 37 10.48 18.91 24.56
CA ARG A 37 11.61 18.17 23.97
C ARG A 37 11.42 16.66 24.08
N LYS A 38 11.01 16.16 25.25
CA LYS A 38 10.73 14.72 25.43
C LYS A 38 9.58 14.24 24.55
N MET A 39 8.52 15.03 24.41
CA MET A 39 7.40 14.70 23.52
C MET A 39 7.86 14.66 22.05
N LEU A 40 8.67 15.63 21.63
CA LEU A 40 9.24 15.66 20.29
C LEU A 40 10.15 14.45 20.02
N GLU A 41 11.00 14.09 20.98
CA GLU A 41 11.86 12.91 20.88
C GLU A 41 11.06 11.62 20.68
N GLY A 42 10.00 11.42 21.46
CA GLY A 42 9.09 10.27 21.29
C GLY A 42 8.39 10.27 19.93
N GLU A 43 7.93 11.42 19.46
CA GLU A 43 7.29 11.52 18.13
C GLU A 43 8.30 11.32 16.98
N THR A 44 9.55 11.75 17.16
CA THR A 44 10.60 11.46 16.18
C THR A 44 10.94 9.97 16.12
N GLU A 45 10.91 9.26 17.25
CA GLU A 45 11.06 7.79 17.27
C GLU A 45 9.94 7.13 16.46
N CYS A 46 8.69 7.53 16.65
CA CYS A 46 7.57 7.05 15.86
C CYS A 46 7.67 7.42 14.36
N SER A 47 8.25 8.58 14.05
CA SER A 47 8.53 8.99 12.66
C SER A 47 9.60 8.10 12.00
N LEU A 48 10.59 7.63 12.77
CA LEU A 48 11.58 6.66 12.29
C LEU A 48 10.94 5.29 12.04
N GLU A 49 10.07 4.83 12.95
CA GLU A 49 9.30 3.59 12.74
C GLU A 49 8.42 3.68 11.48
N LEU A 50 7.82 4.84 11.21
CA LEU A 50 7.06 5.10 9.98
C LEU A 50 7.97 5.06 8.75
N LEU A 51 9.19 5.62 8.82
CA LEU A 51 10.14 5.59 7.71
C LEU A 51 10.54 4.14 7.36
N ASP A 52 10.79 3.30 8.36
CA ASP A 52 11.07 1.87 8.16
C ASP A 52 9.88 1.17 7.47
N LEU A 53 8.66 1.49 7.88
CA LEU A 53 7.45 1.01 7.21
C LEU A 53 7.39 1.49 5.74
N CYS A 54 7.67 2.77 5.48
CA CYS A 54 7.71 3.34 4.13
C CYS A 54 8.75 2.63 3.24
N ASN A 55 9.94 2.35 3.77
CA ASN A 55 11.01 1.64 3.06
C ASN A 55 10.57 0.21 2.70
N ALA A 56 10.03 -0.54 3.66
CA ALA A 56 9.52 -1.89 3.40
C ALA A 56 8.38 -1.88 2.37
N MET A 57 7.48 -0.89 2.45
CA MET A 57 6.38 -0.73 1.50
C MET A 57 6.86 -0.34 0.10
N HIS A 58 7.90 0.49 0.01
CA HIS A 58 8.53 0.86 -1.27
C HIS A 58 9.17 -0.35 -1.95
N GLU A 59 9.87 -1.20 -1.20
CA GLU A 59 10.40 -2.47 -1.71
C GLU A 59 9.28 -3.38 -2.24
N ASP A 60 8.22 -3.55 -1.45
CA ASP A 60 7.06 -4.35 -1.86
C ASP A 60 6.37 -3.78 -3.11
N PHE A 61 6.22 -2.45 -3.24
CA PHE A 61 5.66 -1.84 -4.44
C PHE A 61 6.57 -1.94 -5.66
N THR A 62 7.88 -1.90 -5.46
CA THR A 62 8.86 -2.13 -6.52
C THR A 62 8.77 -3.56 -7.06
N GLU A 63 8.71 -4.55 -6.18
CA GLU A 63 8.50 -5.95 -6.56
C GLU A 63 7.13 -6.14 -7.25
N LEU A 64 6.08 -5.49 -6.74
CA LEU A 64 4.74 -5.54 -7.31
C LEU A 64 4.71 -5.02 -8.75
N LYS A 65 5.40 -3.91 -9.01
CA LYS A 65 5.53 -3.33 -10.35
C LYS A 65 6.16 -4.34 -11.32
N ALA A 66 7.22 -5.04 -10.90
CA ALA A 66 7.85 -6.07 -11.72
C ALA A 66 6.90 -7.25 -11.99
N ILE A 67 6.18 -7.73 -10.96
CA ILE A 67 5.19 -8.81 -11.13
C ILE A 67 4.09 -8.41 -12.12
N ILE A 68 3.58 -7.17 -12.05
CA ILE A 68 2.55 -6.68 -12.96
C ILE A 68 3.08 -6.63 -14.40
N GLN A 69 4.30 -6.14 -14.60
CA GLN A 69 4.93 -6.11 -15.92
C GLN A 69 5.10 -7.52 -16.50
N ASP A 70 5.61 -8.45 -15.71
CA ASP A 70 5.77 -9.85 -16.12
C ASP A 70 4.43 -10.51 -16.45
N LEU A 71 3.40 -10.24 -15.66
CA LEU A 71 2.05 -10.74 -15.91
C LEU A 71 1.48 -10.20 -17.23
N GLN A 72 1.70 -8.91 -17.52
CA GLN A 72 1.32 -8.31 -18.81
C GLN A 72 2.04 -8.98 -19.98
N VAL A 73 3.35 -9.26 -19.84
CA VAL A 73 4.14 -9.94 -20.87
C VAL A 73 3.66 -11.38 -21.08
N ALA A 74 3.47 -12.15 -20.01
CA ALA A 74 2.99 -13.54 -20.07
C ALA A 74 1.59 -13.63 -20.70
N SER A 75 0.70 -12.70 -20.35
CA SER A 75 -0.64 -12.61 -20.92
C SER A 75 -0.62 -12.35 -22.43
N ARG A 76 0.26 -11.45 -22.91
CA ARG A 76 0.42 -11.19 -24.36
C ARG A 76 0.97 -12.38 -25.14
N LYS A 77 1.76 -13.23 -24.48
CA LYS A 77 2.32 -14.46 -25.07
C LYS A 77 1.35 -15.64 -25.02
N GLY A 78 0.25 -15.54 -24.26
CA GLY A 78 -0.67 -16.67 -24.03
C GLY A 78 -0.08 -17.78 -23.18
N ASP A 79 0.92 -17.47 -22.34
CA ASP A 79 1.55 -18.45 -21.44
C ASP A 79 0.77 -18.54 -20.13
N ASP A 80 -0.27 -19.38 -20.14
CA ASP A 80 -1.17 -19.57 -19.00
C ASP A 80 -0.44 -20.05 -17.73
N ALA A 81 0.61 -20.87 -17.88
CA ALA A 81 1.40 -21.36 -16.76
C ALA A 81 2.18 -20.22 -16.09
N ALA A 82 2.86 -19.38 -16.88
CA ALA A 82 3.55 -18.20 -16.37
C ALA A 82 2.58 -17.19 -15.74
N VAL A 83 1.39 -16.99 -16.33
CA VAL A 83 0.33 -16.14 -15.75
C VAL A 83 -0.08 -16.64 -14.37
N GLN A 84 -0.34 -17.95 -14.21
CA GLN A 84 -0.70 -18.52 -12.91
C GLN A 84 0.40 -18.33 -11.85
N ILE A 85 1.66 -18.52 -12.23
CA ILE A 85 2.81 -18.30 -11.33
C ILE A 85 2.84 -16.84 -10.85
N LYS A 86 2.66 -15.87 -11.76
CA LYS A 86 2.70 -14.44 -11.41
C LYS A 86 1.50 -14.01 -10.55
N ILE A 87 0.31 -14.56 -10.77
CA ILE A 87 -0.86 -14.34 -9.88
C ILE A 87 -0.59 -14.83 -8.45
N GLN A 88 0.08 -15.98 -8.30
CA GLN A 88 0.48 -16.48 -6.98
C GLN A 88 1.50 -15.56 -6.31
N SER A 89 2.53 -15.10 -7.04
CA SER A 89 3.52 -14.14 -6.53
C SER A 89 2.86 -12.84 -6.10
N TYR A 90 1.96 -12.27 -6.91
CA TYR A 90 1.16 -11.09 -6.56
C TYR A 90 0.43 -11.29 -5.24
N THR A 91 -0.27 -12.42 -5.10
CA THR A 91 -1.07 -12.73 -3.91
C THR A 91 -0.21 -12.85 -2.66
N ARG A 92 0.98 -13.45 -2.77
CA ARG A 92 1.93 -13.58 -1.67
C ARG A 92 2.48 -12.21 -1.26
N LEU A 93 2.86 -11.39 -2.22
CA LEU A 93 3.41 -10.06 -1.98
C LEU A 93 2.38 -9.14 -1.32
N VAL A 94 1.15 -9.10 -1.81
CA VAL A 94 0.09 -8.30 -1.17
C VAL A 94 -0.20 -8.77 0.27
N LYS A 95 -0.08 -10.08 0.56
CA LYS A 95 -0.17 -10.60 1.93
C LYS A 95 1.02 -10.18 2.79
N LYS A 96 2.22 -10.08 2.22
CA LYS A 96 3.42 -9.56 2.89
C LYS A 96 3.23 -8.08 3.23
N ALA A 97 2.86 -7.25 2.25
CA ALA A 97 2.52 -5.83 2.41
C ALA A 97 1.53 -5.61 3.57
N LYS A 98 0.44 -6.38 3.63
CA LYS A 98 -0.55 -6.31 4.72
C LYS A 98 0.01 -6.62 6.11
N LYS A 99 1.05 -7.45 6.23
CA LYS A 99 1.64 -7.79 7.53
C LYS A 99 2.44 -6.63 8.12
N HIS A 100 2.94 -5.71 7.30
CA HIS A 100 3.68 -4.55 7.78
C HIS A 100 2.79 -3.64 8.66
N PHE A 101 1.52 -3.46 8.29
CA PHE A 101 0.57 -2.63 9.08
C PHE A 101 0.13 -3.24 10.40
N LYS A 102 0.06 -4.59 10.49
CA LYS A 102 -0.26 -5.26 11.77
C LYS A 102 0.82 -5.05 12.84
N LYS A 103 2.05 -4.71 12.43
CA LYS A 103 3.15 -4.37 13.34
C LYS A 103 3.14 -2.90 13.75
N ALA A 104 2.73 -2.00 12.85
CA ALA A 104 2.74 -0.55 13.05
C ALA A 104 1.57 -0.01 13.90
N ALA A 105 0.45 -0.74 14.00
CA ALA A 105 -0.76 -0.27 14.69
C ALA A 105 -0.69 -0.20 16.24
N LYS A 106 0.48 -0.32 16.86
CA LYS A 106 0.60 -0.60 18.32
C LYS A 106 0.91 0.59 19.24
N LYS A 107 1.07 1.82 18.76
CA LYS A 107 1.29 2.96 19.67
C LYS A 107 0.59 4.21 19.16
N VAL A 108 -0.60 4.47 19.71
CA VAL A 108 -1.15 5.83 19.79
C VAL A 108 -1.71 5.98 21.20
N THR A 109 -0.86 6.41 22.13
CA THR A 109 -1.29 7.02 23.38
C THR A 109 -1.03 8.50 23.24
N SER A 110 -1.99 9.23 22.67
CA SER A 110 -2.00 10.69 22.73
C SER A 110 -2.79 11.09 23.97
N ASP A 111 -2.09 11.24 25.09
CA ASP A 111 -2.65 11.95 26.24
C ASP A 111 -2.17 13.41 26.12
N LYS A 112 -3.05 14.26 25.58
CA LYS A 112 -2.96 15.73 25.48
C LYS A 112 -1.62 16.29 24.97
N GLU A 113 -1.52 16.45 23.64
CA GLU A 113 -0.37 17.11 23.00
C GLU A 113 -0.44 18.65 23.11
N ASP A 114 0.23 19.21 24.12
CA ASP A 114 0.42 20.66 24.27
C ASP A 114 1.48 21.25 23.32
N CYS A 115 2.14 20.42 22.49
CA CYS A 115 3.20 20.84 21.57
C CYS A 115 2.69 20.85 20.12
N ARG A 116 2.61 22.04 19.49
CA ARG A 116 2.17 22.21 18.09
C ARG A 116 2.97 21.35 17.11
N MET A 117 4.28 21.25 17.30
CA MET A 117 5.17 20.46 16.42
C MET A 117 4.86 18.96 16.51
N VAL A 118 4.67 18.44 17.72
CA VAL A 118 4.30 17.03 17.96
C VAL A 118 2.96 16.72 17.30
N ARG A 119 1.97 17.60 17.46
CA ARG A 119 0.66 17.44 16.82
C ARG A 119 0.74 17.38 15.29
N LEU A 120 1.56 18.25 14.68
CA LEU A 120 1.76 18.26 13.23
C LEU A 120 2.44 16.98 12.73
N LEU A 121 3.48 16.51 13.43
CA LEU A 121 4.18 15.27 13.09
C LEU A 121 3.28 14.04 13.25
N SER A 122 2.52 13.98 14.35
CA SER A 122 1.55 12.93 14.62
C SER A 122 0.47 12.86 13.53
N GLU A 123 -0.07 14.02 13.13
CA GLU A 123 -1.04 14.11 12.03
C GLU A 123 -0.43 13.64 10.69
N ALA A 124 0.81 14.04 10.37
CA ALA A 124 1.49 13.60 9.16
C ALA A 124 1.71 12.06 9.15
N ARG A 125 2.06 11.48 10.30
CA ARG A 125 2.19 10.03 10.46
C ARG A 125 0.87 9.32 10.23
N GLU A 126 -0.22 9.81 10.82
CA GLU A 126 -1.55 9.21 10.65
C GLU A 126 -2.00 9.26 9.18
N ILE A 127 -1.84 10.39 8.51
CA ILE A 127 -2.19 10.54 7.09
C ILE A 127 -1.36 9.57 6.24
N THR A 128 -0.04 9.53 6.45
CA THR A 128 0.86 8.65 5.69
C THR A 128 0.50 7.18 5.89
N THR A 129 0.27 6.77 7.14
CA THR A 129 -0.11 5.39 7.48
C THR A 129 -1.43 5.00 6.81
N SER A 130 -2.42 5.88 6.87
CA SER A 130 -3.74 5.66 6.26
C SER A 130 -3.67 5.55 4.73
N LEU A 131 -2.86 6.40 4.07
CA LEU A 131 -2.62 6.35 2.62
C LEU A 131 -1.97 5.02 2.21
N LEU A 132 -0.93 4.60 2.94
CA LEU A 132 -0.21 3.36 2.69
C LEU A 132 -1.13 2.13 2.89
N GLU A 133 -1.85 2.07 4.00
CA GLU A 133 -2.76 0.97 4.33
C GLU A 133 -3.87 0.84 3.27
N SER A 134 -4.48 1.96 2.91
CA SER A 134 -5.53 2.01 1.90
C SER A 134 -5.04 1.58 0.53
N THR A 135 -3.80 1.92 0.16
CA THR A 135 -3.17 1.47 -1.09
C THR A 135 -3.04 -0.05 -1.11
N VAL A 136 -2.56 -0.66 -0.03
CA VAL A 136 -2.47 -2.13 0.07
C VAL A 136 -3.83 -2.80 0.06
N HIS A 137 -4.84 -2.19 0.69
CA HIS A 137 -6.21 -2.67 0.64
C HIS A 137 -6.78 -2.64 -0.78
N LEU A 138 -6.58 -1.55 -1.53
CA LEU A 138 -6.98 -1.44 -2.93
C LEU A 138 -6.34 -2.52 -3.81
N LEU A 139 -5.03 -2.74 -3.66
CA LEU A 139 -4.30 -3.78 -4.38
C LEU A 139 -4.80 -5.18 -4.03
N SER A 140 -5.19 -5.42 -2.78
CA SER A 140 -5.79 -6.69 -2.36
C SER A 140 -7.13 -6.98 -3.02
N ASN A 141 -7.97 -5.96 -3.21
CA ASN A 141 -9.30 -6.17 -3.78
C ASN A 141 -9.22 -6.46 -5.28
N LYS A 142 -8.18 -5.96 -5.97
CA LYS A 142 -7.96 -6.23 -7.39
C LYS A 142 -7.59 -7.69 -7.68
N SER A 143 -6.92 -8.42 -6.78
CA SER A 143 -6.65 -9.85 -6.98
C SER A 143 -7.88 -10.75 -6.85
N GLN A 144 -8.90 -10.35 -6.08
CA GLN A 144 -10.15 -11.13 -6.00
C GLN A 144 -10.92 -11.13 -7.33
N CYS A 145 -10.86 -10.04 -8.10
CA CYS A 145 -11.55 -9.93 -9.39
C CYS A 145 -10.89 -10.77 -10.50
N GLN A 146 -9.57 -10.94 -10.49
CA GLN A 146 -8.86 -11.72 -11.52
C GLN A 146 -9.08 -13.24 -11.35
N ASN A 147 -9.27 -13.72 -10.13
CA ASN A 147 -9.57 -15.14 -9.86
C ASN A 147 -10.98 -15.55 -10.34
N GLY A 148 -11.92 -14.60 -10.49
CA GLY A 148 -13.27 -14.87 -10.97
C GLY A 148 -13.37 -15.10 -12.50
N LEU A 149 -12.43 -14.56 -13.28
CA LEU A 149 -12.45 -14.67 -14.75
C LEU A 149 -11.88 -16.00 -15.28
N LEU A 150 -11.24 -16.79 -14.43
CA LEU A 150 -10.60 -18.07 -14.77
C LEU A 150 -11.40 -19.30 -14.31
N SER A 151 -12.69 -19.13 -13.97
CA SER A 151 -13.57 -20.28 -13.73
C SER A 151 -13.64 -21.15 -15.01
N PRO A 152 -13.54 -22.51 -14.94
CA PRO A 152 -13.32 -23.40 -16.09
C PRO A 152 -14.50 -23.52 -17.09
N ARG A 153 -15.40 -22.53 -17.19
CA ARG A 153 -16.58 -22.61 -18.06
C ARG A 153 -16.30 -22.48 -19.55
N HIS A 154 -15.08 -22.10 -19.97
CA HIS A 154 -14.75 -21.96 -21.39
C HIS A 154 -13.96 -23.12 -22.01
N SER A 155 -13.41 -24.04 -21.22
CA SER A 155 -12.75 -25.24 -21.76
C SER A 155 -13.72 -26.37 -22.15
N ARG A 156 -14.97 -26.35 -21.66
CA ARG A 156 -16.00 -27.39 -21.98
C ARG A 156 -16.75 -27.21 -23.30
N ARG A 157 -16.52 -26.14 -24.06
CA ARG A 157 -17.15 -25.95 -25.38
C ARG A 157 -16.32 -26.48 -26.56
N ARG A 158 -15.01 -26.64 -26.42
CA ARG A 158 -14.16 -27.21 -27.49
C ARG A 158 -14.16 -28.75 -27.51
N THR A 159 -14.28 -29.42 -26.36
CA THR A 159 -14.32 -30.90 -26.30
C THR A 159 -15.65 -31.50 -26.78
N ARG A 160 -16.73 -30.71 -26.82
CA ARG A 160 -18.03 -31.17 -27.35
C ARG A 160 -18.20 -31.00 -28.86
N LEU A 161 -17.38 -30.17 -29.51
CA LEU A 161 -17.38 -30.08 -30.97
C LEU A 161 -16.57 -31.24 -31.62
N PHE A 162 -15.48 -31.68 -30.97
CA PHE A 162 -14.67 -32.80 -31.48
C PHE A 162 -15.31 -34.18 -31.31
N ALA A 163 -16.21 -34.36 -30.34
CA ALA A 163 -16.95 -35.62 -30.17
C ALA A 163 -18.10 -35.79 -31.18
N ARG A 164 -18.51 -34.73 -31.89
CA ARG A 164 -19.62 -34.78 -32.85
C ARG A 164 -19.18 -35.02 -34.30
N THR A 165 -17.90 -34.86 -34.63
CA THR A 165 -17.41 -35.07 -36.00
C THR A 165 -16.92 -36.49 -36.29
N ASN A 166 -16.84 -37.38 -35.29
CA ASN A 166 -16.42 -38.79 -35.47
C ASN A 166 -17.56 -39.81 -35.47
N SER A 167 -18.84 -39.38 -35.49
CA SER A 167 -20.01 -40.28 -35.58
C SER A 167 -20.65 -40.33 -36.98
N CYS A 168 -19.99 -39.79 -38.01
CA CYS A 168 -20.46 -39.83 -39.40
C CYS A 168 -19.36 -40.35 -40.34
N ARG A 169 -18.73 -41.48 -39.97
CA ARG A 169 -18.01 -42.37 -40.90
C ARG A 169 -18.11 -43.80 -40.36
N SER A 170 -19.22 -44.46 -40.66
CA SER A 170 -19.34 -45.91 -40.79
C SER A 170 -20.36 -46.17 -41.88
#